data_AF-A0A7X8GNB3-F1
#
_entry.id   AF-A0A7X8GNB3-F1
#
_cell.length_a   1.000
_cell.length_b   1.000
_cell.length_c   1.000
_cell.angle_alpha   90.00
_cell.angle_beta   90.00
_cell.angle_gamma   90.00
#
_symmetry.space_group_name_H-M   'P 1'
#
loop_
_entity.id
_entity.type
_entity.pdbx_description
1 polymer ?
#
loop_
_entity_poly.entity_id
_entity_poly.type
_entity_poly.pdbx_seq_one_letter_code
_entity_poly.pdbx_strand_id
1 'polypeptide(L)'
;MNEKILHRLNRFFAWLLVPVLSLNFLSGYAVVHPRLFGALLSKPAAFRLHMAIQPPTVGLFLFHVLYHLRIVLSRRGLRGPLSDLAFGAAWLAGTAAACWIAGLG
;
A
#
# COMPACT_ATOMS: atom_id res chain seq x y z
N MET A 1 -3.77 -14.28 -15.44
CA MET A 1 -2.95 -14.72 -14.28
C MET A 1 -3.64 -15.89 -13.56
N ASN A 2 -2.90 -16.86 -13.00
CA ASN A 2 -3.50 -17.98 -12.27
C ASN A 2 -4.19 -17.48 -10.99
N GLU A 3 -5.47 -17.76 -10.81
CA GLU A 3 -6.27 -17.26 -9.69
C GLU A 3 -5.72 -17.70 -8.33
N LYS A 4 -5.12 -18.89 -8.26
CA LYS A 4 -4.45 -19.38 -7.05
C LYS A 4 -3.26 -18.51 -6.69
N ILE A 5 -2.49 -18.06 -7.68
CA ILE A 5 -1.34 -17.17 -7.47
C ILE A 5 -1.84 -15.81 -6.97
N LEU A 6 -2.85 -15.24 -7.64
CA LEU A 6 -3.40 -13.93 -7.25
C LEU A 6 -3.95 -13.94 -5.81
N HIS A 7 -4.66 -15.00 -5.41
CA HIS A 7 -5.14 -15.15 -4.03
C HIS A 7 -3.98 -15.27 -3.02
N ARG A 8 -2.93 -16.02 -3.35
CA ARG A 8 -1.72 -16.12 -2.49
C ARG A 8 -1.03 -14.77 -2.34
N LEU A 9 -0.86 -14.03 -3.44
CA LEU A 9 -0.31 -12.67 -3.42
C LEU A 9 -1.15 -11.73 -2.56
N ASN A 10 -2.47 -11.74 -2.75
CA ASN A 10 -3.37 -10.92 -1.93
C ASN A 10 -3.26 -11.22 -0.44
N ARG A 11 -3.21 -12.51 -0.07
CA ARG A 11 -3.02 -12.91 1.32
C ARG A 11 -1.66 -12.46 1.87
N PHE A 12 -0.60 -12.64 1.09
CA PHE A 12 0.75 -12.20 1.50
C PHE A 12 0.82 -10.69 1.69
N PHE A 13 0.31 -9.91 0.74
CA PHE A 13 0.26 -8.44 0.84
C PHE A 13 -0.65 -7.95 1.95
N ALA A 14 -1.77 -8.63 2.23
CA ALA A 14 -2.60 -8.31 3.39
C ALA A 14 -1.85 -8.50 4.72
N TRP A 15 -1.08 -9.58 4.84
CA TRP A 15 -0.22 -9.79 6.02
C TRP A 15 0.92 -8.77 6.11
N LEU A 16 1.51 -8.38 4.98
CA LEU A 16 2.55 -7.35 4.92
C LEU A 16 1.99 -5.95 5.22
N LEU A 17 0.72 -5.70 4.90
CA LEU A 17 0.05 -4.42 5.17
C LEU A 17 -0.09 -4.15 6.67
N VAL A 18 -0.23 -5.19 7.50
CA VAL A 18 -0.34 -5.04 8.96
C VAL A 18 0.87 -4.30 9.58
N PRO A 19 2.13 -4.79 9.44
CA PRO A 19 3.28 -4.07 9.98
C PRO A 19 3.50 -2.71 9.31
N VAL A 20 3.19 -2.58 8.02
CA VAL A 20 3.29 -1.31 7.29
C VAL A 20 2.33 -0.25 7.86
N LEU A 21 1.08 -0.62 8.12
CA LEU A 21 0.10 0.28 8.76
C LEU A 21 0.49 0.63 10.19
N SER A 22 1.03 -0.32 10.95
CA SER A 22 1.54 -0.05 12.31
C SER A 22 2.67 0.97 12.28
N LEU A 23 3.63 0.84 11.35
CA LEU A 23 4.72 1.82 11.17
C LEU A 23 4.19 3.17 10.70
N ASN A 24 3.24 3.18 9.76
CA ASN A 24 2.59 4.40 9.28
C ASN A 24 1.88 5.15 10.40
N PHE A 25 1.14 4.42 11.25
CA PHE A 25 0.48 4.96 12.43
C PHE A 25 1.49 5.51 13.45
N LEU A 26 2.46 4.71 13.87
CA LEU A 26 3.47 5.10 14.87
C LEU A 26 4.27 6.33 14.42
N SER A 27 4.75 6.33 13.17
CA SER A 27 5.50 7.45 12.61
C SER A 27 4.65 8.71 12.50
N GLY A 28 3.39 8.60 12.04
CA GLY A 28 2.47 9.74 11.95
C GLY A 28 2.15 10.34 13.32
N TYR A 29 1.85 9.50 14.31
CA TYR A 29 1.60 9.94 15.69
C TYR A 29 2.84 10.57 16.33
N ALA A 30 4.04 10.03 16.06
CA ALA A 30 5.28 10.61 16.56
C ALA A 30 5.59 12.00 15.96
N VAL A 31 5.16 12.27 14.71
CA VAL A 31 5.26 13.60 14.09
C VAL A 31 4.31 14.60 14.76
N VAL A 32 3.06 14.19 15.02
CA VAL A 32 2.01 15.05 15.58
C VAL A 32 2.19 15.27 17.09
N HIS A 33 2.64 14.24 17.81
CA HIS A 33 2.79 14.25 19.27
C HIS A 33 4.25 13.96 19.71
N PRO A 34 5.21 14.83 19.36
CA PRO A 34 6.64 14.56 19.57
C PRO A 34 7.03 14.41 21.05
N ARG A 35 6.25 14.96 21.99
CA ARG A 35 6.49 14.81 23.44
C ARG A 35 6.21 13.39 23.95
N LEU A 36 5.25 12.69 23.34
CA LEU A 36 4.89 11.32 23.75
C LEU A 36 5.87 10.29 23.19
N PHE A 37 6.39 10.54 21.99
CA PHE A 37 7.23 9.59 21.25
C PHE A 37 8.70 9.98 21.19
N GLY A 38 9.10 11.12 21.78
CA GLY A 38 10.46 11.66 21.67
C GLY A 38 11.56 10.74 22.23
N ALA A 39 11.21 9.81 23.13
CA ALA A 39 12.13 8.79 23.62
C ALA A 39 12.37 7.63 22.62
N LEU A 40 11.45 7.42 21.68
CA LEU A 40 11.53 6.37 20.65
C LEU A 40 12.10 6.92 19.34
N LEU A 41 11.55 8.04 18.85
CA LEU A 41 11.96 8.69 17.61
C LEU A 41 11.93 10.21 17.76
N SER A 42 12.98 10.86 17.26
CA SER A 42 12.95 12.32 17.10
C SER A 42 11.94 12.72 16.02
N LYS A 43 11.32 13.90 16.15
CA LYS A 43 10.34 14.41 15.18
C LYS A 43 10.85 14.38 13.72
N PRO A 44 12.10 14.79 13.41
CA PRO A 44 12.62 14.70 12.04
C PRO A 44 12.77 13.26 11.54
N ALA A 45 13.19 12.34 12.40
CA ALA A 45 13.27 10.92 12.03
C ALA A 45 11.89 10.32 11.81
N ALA A 46 10.91 10.67 12.65
CA ALA A 46 9.53 10.22 12.51
C ALA A 46 8.91 10.72 11.20
N PHE A 47 9.17 11.97 10.82
CA PHE A 47 8.69 12.52 9.55
C PHE A 47 9.30 11.79 8.35
N ARG A 48 10.62 11.58 8.33
CA ARG A 48 11.28 10.82 7.25
C ARG A 48 10.75 9.39 7.15
N LEU A 49 10.58 8.72 8.28
CA LEU A 49 10.00 7.38 8.32
C LEU A 49 8.56 7.37 7.80
N HIS A 50 7.76 8.38 8.19
CA HIS A 50 6.37 8.52 7.75
C HIS A 50 6.27 8.74 6.23
N MET A 51 7.12 9.59 5.66
CA MET A 51 7.18 9.79 4.21
C MET A 51 7.64 8.53 3.48
N ALA A 52 8.64 7.82 4.02
CA ALA A 52 9.16 6.59 3.41
C ALA A 52 8.16 5.42 3.44
N ILE A 53 7.28 5.35 4.45
CA ILE A 53 6.31 4.26 4.60
C ILE A 53 5.00 4.51 3.84
N GLN A 54 4.74 5.75 3.38
CA GLN A 54 3.54 6.07 2.61
C GLN A 54 3.45 5.31 1.27
N PRO A 55 4.50 5.27 0.41
CA PRO A 55 4.45 4.52 -0.85
C PRO A 55 4.12 3.03 -0.69
N PRO A 56 4.79 2.25 0.19
CA PRO A 56 4.42 0.85 0.40
C PRO A 56 3.02 0.71 1.00
N THR A 57 2.57 1.64 1.85
CA THR A 57 1.19 1.65 2.37
C THR A 57 0.17 1.76 1.23
N VAL A 58 0.34 2.75 0.35
CA VAL A 58 -0.54 2.99 -0.80
C VAL A 58 -0.49 1.80 -1.76
N GLY A 59 0.69 1.30 -2.10
CA GLY A 59 0.85 0.18 -3.03
C GLY A 59 0.17 -1.09 -2.55
N LEU A 60 0.33 -1.44 -1.26
CA LEU A 60 -0.31 -2.62 -0.67
C LEU A 60 -1.83 -2.47 -0.54
N PHE A 61 -2.30 -1.29 -0.10
CA PHE A 61 -3.73 -1.01 0.01
C PHE A 61 -4.40 -1.04 -1.38
N LEU A 62 -3.79 -0.38 -2.37
CA LEU A 62 -4.29 -0.33 -3.74
C LEU A 62 -4.37 -1.72 -4.36
N PHE A 63 -3.37 -2.57 -4.14
CA PHE A 63 -3.43 -3.97 -4.59
C PHE A 63 -4.67 -4.68 -4.05
N HIS A 64 -4.97 -4.51 -2.76
CA HIS A 64 -6.12 -5.16 -2.12
C HIS A 64 -7.44 -4.67 -2.71
N VAL A 65 -7.57 -3.36 -2.94
CA VAL A 65 -8.75 -2.76 -3.59
C VAL A 65 -8.94 -3.33 -5.00
N LEU A 66 -7.89 -3.29 -5.82
CA LEU A 66 -7.95 -3.78 -7.20
C LEU A 66 -8.20 -5.29 -7.27
N TYR A 67 -7.68 -6.07 -6.33
CA TYR A 67 -7.99 -7.49 -6.19
C TYR A 67 -9.49 -7.75 -5.97
N HIS A 68 -10.12 -7.04 -5.02
CA HIS A 68 -11.54 -7.20 -4.76
C HIS A 68 -12.40 -6.71 -5.93
N LEU A 69 -12.03 -5.61 -6.57
CA LEU A 69 -12.67 -5.15 -7.80
C LEU A 69 -12.57 -6.20 -8.90
N ARG A 70 -11.40 -6.81 -9.10
CA ARG A 70 -11.21 -7.90 -10.06
C ARG A 70 -12.11 -9.09 -9.75
N ILE A 71 -12.27 -9.48 -8.48
CA ILE A 71 -13.21 -10.55 -8.09
C ILE A 71 -14.65 -10.18 -8.46
N VAL A 72 -15.09 -8.96 -8.14
CA VAL A 72 -16.46 -8.50 -8.44
C VAL A 72 -16.70 -8.50 -9.94
N LEU A 73 -15.78 -7.98 -10.75
CA LEU A 73 -15.89 -7.98 -12.21
C LEU A 73 -15.84 -9.41 -12.79
N SER A 74 -15.02 -10.28 -12.20
CA SER A 74 -14.95 -11.69 -12.60
C SER A 74 -16.27 -12.43 -12.35
N ARG A 75 -17.03 -12.05 -11.32
CA ARG A 75 -18.38 -12.59 -11.07
C ARG A 75 -19.41 -12.07 -12.09
N ARG A 76 -19.14 -10.94 -12.75
CA ARG A 76 -19.98 -10.34 -13.80
C ARG A 76 -19.57 -10.78 -15.22
N GLY A 77 -18.69 -11.78 -15.35
CA GLY A 77 -18.23 -12.30 -16.65
C GLY A 77 -17.11 -11.50 -17.31
N LEU A 78 -16.65 -10.40 -16.70
CA LEU A 78 -15.53 -9.59 -17.20
C LEU A 78 -14.21 -10.18 -16.72
N ARG A 79 -13.82 -11.30 -17.34
CA ARG A 79 -12.54 -11.98 -17.12
C ARG A 79 -11.71 -11.92 -18.40
N GLY A 80 -10.42 -11.67 -18.28
CA GLY A 80 -9.52 -11.77 -19.42
C GLY A 80 -8.14 -11.17 -19.18
N PRO A 81 -7.21 -11.39 -20.14
CA PRO A 81 -5.86 -10.84 -20.07
C PRO A 81 -5.87 -9.30 -20.09
N LEU A 82 -6.79 -8.68 -20.82
CA LEU A 82 -6.93 -7.22 -20.87
C LEU A 82 -7.31 -6.62 -19.51
N SER A 83 -8.28 -7.22 -18.81
CA SER A 83 -8.65 -6.76 -17.47
C SER A 83 -7.52 -6.97 -16.46
N ASP A 84 -6.84 -8.13 -16.53
CA ASP A 84 -5.69 -8.42 -15.66
C ASP A 84 -4.55 -7.39 -15.90
N LEU A 85 -4.27 -7.04 -17.16
CA LEU A 85 -3.27 -6.05 -17.51
C LEU A 85 -3.67 -4.64 -17.05
N ALA A 86 -4.93 -4.25 -17.24
CA ALA A 86 -5.44 -2.96 -16.77
C ALA A 86 -5.31 -2.82 -15.25
N PHE A 87 -5.67 -3.85 -14.48
CA PHE A 87 -5.51 -3.85 -13.02
C PHE A 87 -4.04 -3.82 -12.60
N GLY A 88 -3.18 -4.59 -13.27
CA GLY A 88 -1.74 -4.56 -13.03
C GLY A 88 -1.12 -3.19 -13.32
N ALA A 89 -1.48 -2.57 -14.44
CA ALA A 89 -1.02 -1.24 -14.83
C ALA A 89 -1.53 -0.16 -13.85
N ALA A 90 -2.79 -0.22 -13.45
CA ALA A 90 -3.35 0.71 -12.45
C ALA A 90 -2.63 0.60 -11.10
N TRP A 91 -2.32 -0.62 -10.67
CA TRP A 91 -1.55 -0.85 -9.44
C TRP A 91 -0.13 -0.26 -9.52
N LEU A 92 0.59 -0.53 -10.62
CA LEU A 92 1.94 -0.03 -10.85
C LEU A 92 1.96 1.50 -10.94
N ALA A 93 1.03 2.09 -11.70
CA ALA A 93 0.92 3.53 -11.86
C ALA A 93 0.62 4.22 -10.52
N GLY A 94 -0.33 3.70 -9.75
CA GLY A 94 -0.65 4.25 -8.42
C GLY A 94 0.51 4.13 -7.43
N THR A 95 1.24 3.02 -7.46
CA THR A 95 2.43 2.82 -6.62
C THR A 95 3.57 3.77 -7.04
N ALA A 96 3.82 3.92 -8.34
CA ALA A 96 4.82 4.83 -8.87
C ALA A 96 4.51 6.30 -8.53
N ALA A 97 3.24 6.71 -8.64
CA ALA A 97 2.79 8.03 -8.23
C ALA A 97 3.01 8.27 -6.74
N ALA A 98 2.72 7.27 -5.89
CA ALA A 98 2.98 7.37 -4.45
C ALA A 98 4.48 7.53 -4.15
N CYS A 99 5.34 6.76 -4.81
CA CYS A 99 6.80 6.91 -4.69
C CYS A 99 7.27 8.30 -5.13
N TRP A 100 6.74 8.81 -6.24
CA TRP A 100 7.09 10.14 -6.76
C TRP A 100 6.70 11.23 -5.78
N ILE A 101 5.47 11.22 -5.25
CA ILE A 101 4.99 12.18 -4.24
C ILE A 101 5.85 12.13 -2.98
N ALA A 102 6.19 10.93 -2.50
CA ALA A 102 7.03 10.77 -1.32
C ALA A 102 8.45 11.31 -1.54
N GLY A 103 8.95 11.31 -2.77
CA GLY A 103 10.25 11.91 -3.13
C GLY A 103 10.24 13.44 -3.21
N LEU A 104 9.08 14.10 -3.13
CA LEU A 104 8.97 15.57 -3.13
C LEU A 104 9.10 16.20 -1.73
N GLY A 105 8.95 15.40 -0.67
CA GLY A 105 9.01 15.86 0.73
C GLY A 105 10.31 15.51 1.44
#